data_AF-I3DFI9-F1
#
_entry.id   AF-I3DFI9-F1
#
_cell.length_a   1.000
_cell.length_b   1.000
_cell.length_c   1.000
_cell.angle_alpha   90.00
_cell.angle_beta   90.00
_cell.angle_gamma   90.00
#
_symmetry.space_group_name_H-M   'P 1'
#
loop_
_entity.id
_entity.type
_entity.pdbx_description
1 polymer ?
#
loop_
_entity_poly.entity_id
_entity_poly.type
_entity_poly.pdbx_seq_one_letter_code
_entity_poly.pdbx_strand_id
1 'polypeptide(L)'
;MNSREATQFRIWATNTLREFIIKGFVIDDQRLKQGKQFGLDYFEQLMEKIREILASERRFYEKITELYALSSDYDPKSPLTKQFFATMQNKLHWAIT
;
A
#
# COMPACT_ATOMS: atom_id res chain seq x y z
N MET A 1 -17.39 -33.29 19.09
CA MET A 1 -16.20 -32.44 18.93
C MET A 1 -16.56 -30.98 19.20
N ASN A 2 -16.59 -30.56 20.47
CA ASN A 2 -16.73 -29.15 20.87
C ASN A 2 -15.62 -28.85 21.87
N SER A 3 -14.38 -28.88 21.40
CA SER A 3 -13.25 -28.40 22.21
C SER A 3 -13.35 -26.88 22.31
N ARG A 4 -13.04 -26.32 23.49
CA ARG A 4 -12.89 -24.87 23.69
C ARG A 4 -11.93 -24.27 22.66
N GLU A 5 -10.92 -25.02 22.26
CA GLU A 5 -9.92 -24.63 21.25
C GLU A 5 -10.55 -24.42 19.87
N ALA A 6 -11.47 -25.30 19.46
CA ALA A 6 -12.16 -25.16 18.17
C ALA A 6 -13.04 -23.91 18.12
N THR A 7 -13.61 -23.52 19.27
CA THR A 7 -14.40 -22.29 19.39
C THR A 7 -13.49 -21.05 19.30
N GLN A 8 -12.36 -21.07 20.01
CA GLN A 8 -11.38 -19.98 19.95
C GLN A 8 -10.79 -19.80 18.55
N PHE A 9 -10.47 -20.90 17.86
CA PHE A 9 -10.01 -20.85 16.48
C PHE A 9 -11.04 -20.22 15.55
N ARG A 10 -12.32 -20.57 15.67
CA ARG A 10 -13.39 -19.97 14.85
C ARG A 10 -13.52 -18.46 15.10
N ILE A 11 -13.47 -18.02 16.36
CA ILE A 11 -13.52 -16.60 16.70
C ILE A 11 -12.32 -15.88 16.07
N TRP A 12 -11.12 -16.41 16.26
CA TRP A 12 -9.90 -15.85 15.67
C TRP A 12 -9.99 -15.79 14.14
N ALA A 13 -10.35 -16.89 13.48
CA ALA A 13 -10.42 -16.97 12.02
C ALA A 13 -11.46 -16.00 11.44
N THR A 14 -12.61 -15.86 12.11
CA THR A 14 -13.66 -14.92 11.68
C THR A 14 -13.17 -13.48 11.76
N ASN A 15 -12.43 -13.12 12.82
CA ASN A 15 -11.89 -11.77 12.97
C ASN A 15 -10.79 -11.49 11.93
N THR A 16 -9.86 -12.43 11.75
CA THR A 16 -8.79 -12.35 10.75
C THR A 16 -9.34 -12.19 9.33
N LEU A 17 -10.33 -13.02 8.96
CA LEU A 17 -10.96 -12.95 7.64
C LEU A 17 -11.71 -11.64 7.44
N ARG A 18 -12.42 -11.16 8.47
CA ARG A 18 -13.11 -9.87 8.41
C ARG A 18 -12.13 -8.71 8.19
N GLU A 19 -11.02 -8.72 8.91
CA GLU A 19 -9.96 -7.72 8.74
C GLU A 19 -9.37 -7.76 7.33
N PHE A 20 -9.09 -8.95 6.81
CA PHE A 20 -8.60 -9.13 5.45
C PHE A 20 -9.58 -8.59 4.40
N ILE A 21 -10.88 -8.85 4.54
CA ILE A 21 -11.89 -8.38 3.59
C ILE A 21 -12.03 -6.85 3.62
N ILE A 22 -11.93 -6.23 4.81
CA ILE A 22 -12.11 -4.78 4.95
C ILE A 22 -10.85 -4.02 4.55
N LYS A 23 -9.67 -4.46 4.99
CA LYS A 23 -8.40 -3.74 4.81
C LYS A 23 -7.59 -4.22 3.60
N GLY A 24 -7.88 -5.42 3.08
CA GLY A 24 -7.11 -6.07 2.02
C GLY A 24 -5.82 -6.74 2.49
N PHE A 25 -5.48 -6.63 3.78
CA PHE A 25 -4.31 -7.26 4.38
C PHE A 25 -4.56 -7.59 5.85
N VAL A 26 -3.78 -8.53 6.39
CA VAL A 26 -3.72 -8.81 7.83
C VAL A 26 -2.26 -8.86 8.23
N ILE A 27 -1.95 -8.19 9.34
CA ILE A 27 -0.62 -8.13 9.91
C ILE A 27 -0.71 -8.49 11.39
N ASP A 28 0.23 -9.29 11.89
CA ASP A 28 0.31 -9.61 13.32
C ASP A 28 1.20 -8.58 14.02
N ASP A 29 0.57 -7.49 14.49
CA ASP A 29 1.24 -6.37 15.17
C ASP A 29 1.99 -6.79 16.44
N GLN A 30 1.41 -7.74 17.20
CA GLN A 30 2.00 -8.24 18.44
C GLN A 30 3.31 -8.98 18.13
N ARG A 31 3.30 -9.83 17.10
CA ARG A 31 4.50 -10.55 16.67
C ARG A 31 5.55 -9.64 16.02
N LEU A 32 5.15 -8.63 15.27
CA LEU A 32 6.08 -7.64 14.70
C LEU A 32 6.83 -6.85 15.79
N LYS A 33 6.12 -6.42 16.85
CA LYS A 33 6.71 -5.63 17.93
C LYS A 33 7.65 -6.43 18.83
N GLN A 34 7.45 -7.75 18.95
CA GLN A 34 8.17 -8.57 19.91
C GLN A 34 9.56 -9.02 19.43
N GLY A 35 9.89 -8.87 18.13
CA GLY A 35 11.25 -8.90 17.56
C GLY A 35 12.12 -10.16 17.77
N LYS A 36 11.72 -11.10 18.63
CA LYS A 36 12.57 -12.20 19.12
C LYS A 36 12.31 -13.53 18.43
N GLN A 37 11.24 -13.65 17.63
CA GLN A 37 10.81 -14.93 17.08
C GLN A 37 10.49 -14.90 15.58
N PHE A 38 10.71 -13.76 14.93
CA PHE A 38 10.71 -13.69 13.48
C PHE A 38 12.14 -13.73 12.98
N GLY A 39 12.41 -14.63 12.02
CA GLY A 39 13.56 -14.46 11.14
C GLY A 39 13.45 -13.09 10.49
N LEU A 40 14.55 -12.34 10.51
CA LEU A 40 14.70 -11.02 9.90
C LEU A 40 13.97 -10.90 8.54
N ASP A 41 13.95 -12.00 7.80
CA ASP A 41 13.28 -12.23 6.53
C ASP A 41 11.82 -11.76 6.42
N TYR A 42 10.96 -11.92 7.43
CA TYR A 42 9.53 -11.55 7.26
C TYR A 42 9.31 -10.03 7.30
N PHE A 43 9.99 -9.35 8.20
CA PHE A 43 9.93 -7.89 8.26
C PHE A 43 10.57 -7.28 7.02
N GLU A 44 11.70 -7.84 6.57
CA GLU A 44 12.34 -7.43 5.31
C GLU A 44 11.44 -7.68 4.10
N GLN A 45 10.76 -8.82 4.01
CA GLN A 45 9.79 -9.10 2.94
C GLN A 45 8.61 -8.14 2.96
N LEU A 46 8.11 -7.76 4.14
CA LEU A 46 7.03 -6.77 4.27
C LEU A 46 7.50 -5.39 3.77
N MET A 47 8.70 -4.97 4.18
CA MET A 47 9.32 -3.73 3.73
C MET A 47 9.58 -3.72 2.23
N GLU A 48 10.00 -4.85 1.66
CA GLU A 48 10.25 -4.97 0.22
C GLU A 48 8.94 -4.89 -0.57
N LYS A 49 7.87 -5.55 -0.12
CA LYS A 49 6.54 -5.40 -0.72
C LYS A 49 6.04 -3.96 -0.68
N ILE A 50 6.24 -3.25 0.42
CA ILE A 50 5.90 -1.83 0.53
C ILE A 50 6.72 -1.01 -0.48
N ARG A 51 8.03 -1.27 -0.60
CA ARG A 51 8.88 -0.61 -1.59
C ARG A 51 8.45 -0.90 -3.03
N GLU A 52 8.09 -2.14 -3.35
CA GLU A 52 7.59 -2.51 -4.67
C GLU A 52 6.30 -1.75 -5.02
N ILE A 53 5.35 -1.64 -4.06
CA ILE A 53 4.12 -0.86 -4.24
C ILE A 53 4.46 0.61 -4.50
N LEU A 54 5.33 1.22 -3.70
CA LEU A 54 5.75 2.61 -3.88
C LEU A 54 6.51 2.84 -5.19
N ALA A 55 7.35 1.89 -5.61
CA ALA A 55 8.04 1.94 -6.89
C ALA A 55 7.05 1.85 -8.06
N SER A 56 5.99 1.06 -7.91
CA SER A 56 4.93 0.96 -8.92
C SER A 56 4.15 2.28 -9.07
N GLU A 57 3.85 2.97 -7.96
CA GLU A 57 3.21 4.29 -7.99
C GLU A 57 4.12 5.37 -8.60
N ARG A 58 5.41 5.34 -8.28
CA ARG A 58 6.39 6.23 -8.92
C ARG A 58 6.47 5.99 -10.42
N ARG A 59 6.54 4.73 -10.85
CA ARG A 59 6.52 4.37 -12.29
C ARG A 59 5.24 4.81 -12.97
N PHE A 60 4.11 4.73 -12.28
CA PHE A 60 2.84 5.25 -12.78
C PHE A 60 2.87 6.77 -12.98
N TYR A 61 3.46 7.52 -12.05
CA TYR A 61 3.68 8.97 -12.19
C TYR A 61 4.58 9.31 -13.37
N GLU A 62 5.71 8.60 -13.52
CA GLU A 62 6.64 8.78 -14.64
C GLU A 62 5.93 8.56 -15.98
N LYS A 63 5.10 7.52 -16.07
CA LYS A 63 4.36 7.18 -17.29
C LYS A 63 3.24 8.18 -17.62
N ILE A 64 2.52 8.70 -16.62
CA ILE A 64 1.53 9.77 -16.85
C ILE A 64 2.22 11.05 -17.32
N THR A 65 3.35 11.39 -16.72
CA THR A 65 4.13 12.57 -17.09
C THR A 65 4.62 12.46 -18.53
N GLU A 66 5.14 11.29 -18.93
CA GLU A 66 5.57 11.00 -20.29
C GLU A 66 4.41 11.10 -21.29
N LEU A 67 3.26 10.50 -20.98
CA LEU A 67 2.07 10.55 -21.83
C LEU A 67 1.52 11.98 -21.98
N TYR A 68 1.54 12.77 -20.89
CA TYR A 68 1.13 14.17 -20.93
C TYR A 68 2.11 15.03 -21.74
N ALA A 69 3.41 14.76 -21.66
CA ALA A 69 4.43 15.44 -22.47
C ALA A 69 4.32 15.12 -23.97
N LEU A 70 3.78 13.95 -24.33
CA LEU A 70 3.48 13.56 -25.72
C LEU A 70 2.18 14.18 -26.26
N SER A 71 1.40 14.87 -25.43
CA SER A 71 0.18 15.54 -25.91
C SER A 71 0.52 16.73 -26.80
N SER A 72 -0.25 16.92 -27.87
CA SER A 72 -0.02 17.98 -28.86
C SER A 72 -0.17 19.40 -28.28
N ASP A 73 -0.83 19.53 -27.13
CA ASP A 73 -1.14 20.80 -26.44
C ASP A 73 -0.23 21.02 -25.21
N TYR A 74 0.85 20.24 -25.07
CA TYR A 74 1.76 20.36 -23.94
C TYR A 74 2.54 21.68 -23.98
N ASP A 75 2.19 22.60 -23.07
CA ASP A 75 3.00 23.78 -22.76
C ASP A 75 3.43 23.72 -21.28
N PRO A 76 4.75 23.61 -20.97
CA PRO A 76 5.26 23.59 -19.61
C PRO A 76 5.02 24.90 -18.84
N LYS A 77 4.72 26.00 -19.54
CA LYS A 77 4.38 27.29 -18.91
C LYS A 77 2.88 27.47 -18.68
N SER A 78 2.05 26.60 -19.28
CA SER A 78 0.60 26.68 -19.17
C SER A 78 0.15 26.52 -17.70
N PRO A 79 -0.79 27.36 -17.22
CA PRO A 79 -1.41 27.20 -15.91
C PRO A 79 -2.07 25.82 -15.74
N LEU A 80 -2.65 25.27 -16.81
CA LEU A 80 -3.33 23.97 -16.80
C LEU A 80 -2.36 22.83 -16.47
N THR A 81 -1.18 22.83 -17.12
CA THR A 81 -0.09 21.86 -16.87
C THR A 81 0.36 21.89 -15.41
N LYS A 82 0.58 23.09 -14.86
CA LYS A 82 1.00 23.25 -13.45
C LYS A 82 -0.07 22.75 -12.48
N GLN A 83 -1.33 23.05 -12.76
CA GLN A 83 -2.45 22.62 -11.92
C GLN A 83 -2.66 21.10 -11.98
N PHE A 84 -2.48 20.49 -13.14
CA PHE A 84 -2.50 19.03 -13.32
C PHE A 84 -1.42 18.34 -12.48
N PHE A 85 -0.16 18.76 -12.61
CA PHE A 85 0.94 18.17 -11.84
C PHE A 85 0.81 18.41 -10.33
N ALA A 86 0.39 19.62 -9.91
CA ALA A 86 0.13 19.91 -8.50
C ALA A 86 -1.00 19.02 -7.92
N THR A 87 -2.03 18.75 -8.71
CA THR A 87 -3.13 17.85 -8.30
C THR A 87 -2.67 16.41 -8.16
N MET A 88 -1.86 15.92 -9.12
CA MET A 88 -1.27 14.58 -9.05
C MET A 88 -0.33 14.43 -7.86
N GLN A 89 0.51 15.44 -7.61
CA GLN A 89 1.44 15.46 -6.49
C GLN A 89 0.70 15.47 -5.14
N ASN A 90 -0.37 16.27 -5.01
CA ASN A 90 -1.20 16.28 -3.81
C ASN A 90 -1.91 14.94 -3.57
N LYS A 91 -2.45 14.31 -4.62
CA LYS A 91 -3.08 12.97 -4.51
C LYS A 91 -2.10 11.90 -4.06
N LEU A 92 -0.87 11.92 -4.58
CA LEU A 92 0.20 11.02 -4.15
C LEU A 92 0.63 11.29 -2.70
N HIS A 93 0.83 12.54 -2.32
CA HIS A 93 1.25 12.88 -0.96
C HIS A 93 0.20 12.47 0.11
N TRP A 94 -1.09 12.61 -0.21
CA TRP A 94 -2.20 12.20 0.66
C TRP A 94 -2.47 10.70 0.68
N ALA A 95 -2.05 9.95 -0.35
CA ALA A 95 -2.14 8.48 -0.33
C ALA A 95 -1.08 7.85 0.60
N ILE A 96 -0.01 8.60 0.90
CA ILE A 96 1.15 8.14 1.67
C ILE A 96 1.07 8.57 3.15
N THR A 97 0.29 9.61 3.49
CA THR A 97 0.15 10.17 4.86
C THR A 97 -1.09 9.64 5.55
#